data_AF-A0A0N1D7V2-F1
#
_entry.id   AF-A0A0N1D7V2-F1
#
_cell.length_a   1.000
_cell.length_b   1.000
_cell.length_c   1.000
_cell.angle_alpha   90.00
_cell.angle_beta   90.00
_cell.angle_gamma   90.00
#
_symmetry.space_group_name_H-M   'P 1'
#
loop_
_entity.id
_entity.type
_entity.pdbx_description
1 polymer ?
#
loop_
_entity_poly.entity_id
_entity_poly.type
_entity_poly.pdbx_seq_one_letter_code
_entity_poly.pdbx_strand_id
1 'polypeptide(L)'
;MFDRLRRKKNVNTLSGINYKELPGYGVASVDDLRFEAIEFEKSIARYIHRKSGVVPRESLGHIIQKILPNYPMFPEMPEHWPNFLDEAKKLKMLRNNVIHSDFVDIPPLAEVYKRFKKANETLRPFRVCSAGLSRFTYIQWRDDTLLLKIDESRYELKVDDIKNLMMELHPASRGDVYFLRGKLIVSKVLDYHYEKITYFIENHDPFELDIEESMALEGMLGSLLGRHFYSQ
;
A
#
# COMPACT_ATOMS: atom_id res chain seq x y z
N MET A 1 3.61 22.61 35.79
CA MET A 1 2.29 22.63 35.11
C MET A 1 2.55 22.35 33.64
N PHE A 2 1.83 21.41 33.02
CA PHE A 2 2.04 20.78 31.69
C PHE A 2 2.77 19.42 31.66
N ASP A 3 2.24 18.44 32.40
CA ASP A 3 2.21 17.07 31.91
C ASP A 3 1.19 16.98 30.77
N ARG A 4 1.66 16.94 29.51
CA ARG A 4 0.81 16.71 28.34
C ARG A 4 1.10 15.33 27.73
N LEU A 5 0.30 14.38 28.17
CA LEU A 5 -0.39 13.38 27.33
C LEU A 5 0.46 12.65 26.28
N ARG A 6 1.45 11.87 26.74
CA ARG A 6 1.81 10.63 26.04
C ARG A 6 0.70 9.60 26.29
N ARG A 7 -0.35 9.60 25.46
CA ARG A 7 -1.23 8.42 25.38
C ARG A 7 -0.43 7.29 24.74
N LYS A 8 0.18 6.45 25.59
CA LYS A 8 0.54 5.07 25.21
C LYS A 8 -0.76 4.40 24.76
N LYS A 9 -0.93 4.19 23.44
CA LYS A 9 -2.00 3.32 22.96
C LYS A 9 -1.71 1.92 23.46
N ASN A 10 -2.65 1.38 24.23
CA ASN A 10 -2.69 -0.03 24.58
C ASN A 10 -2.82 -0.83 23.27
N VAL A 11 -1.79 -1.60 22.93
CA VAL A 11 -1.81 -2.58 21.82
C VAL A 11 -3.01 -3.53 21.94
N ASN A 12 -3.53 -3.73 23.16
CA ASN A 12 -4.72 -4.52 23.49
C ASN A 12 -6.08 -3.94 23.00
N THR A 13 -6.10 -2.80 22.29
CA THR A 13 -7.35 -2.26 21.71
C THR A 13 -7.59 -2.68 20.25
N LEU A 14 -6.59 -3.25 19.57
CA LEU A 14 -6.76 -3.78 18.20
C LEU A 14 -7.39 -5.18 18.18
N SER A 15 -7.28 -5.94 19.27
CA SER A 15 -7.81 -7.30 19.40
C SER A 15 -9.34 -7.39 19.54
N GLY A 16 -10.06 -6.28 19.38
CA GLY A 16 -11.52 -6.23 19.40
C GLY A 16 -12.17 -5.51 18.22
N ILE A 17 -11.40 -5.02 17.25
CA ILE A 17 -11.96 -4.31 16.10
C ILE A 17 -12.29 -5.32 15.00
N ASN A 18 -13.58 -5.52 14.75
CA ASN A 18 -14.02 -6.31 13.60
C ASN A 18 -13.73 -5.53 12.32
N TYR A 19 -13.19 -6.19 11.29
CA TYR A 19 -12.88 -5.56 10.00
C TYR A 19 -14.09 -4.87 9.35
N LYS A 20 -15.33 -5.31 9.65
CA LYS A 20 -16.58 -4.67 9.19
C LYS A 20 -16.87 -3.32 9.84
N GLU A 21 -16.24 -3.04 10.98
CA GLU A 21 -16.41 -1.80 11.74
C GLU A 21 -15.37 -0.74 11.33
N LEU A 22 -14.44 -1.10 10.44
CA LEU A 22 -13.42 -0.18 9.95
C LEU A 22 -14.00 0.83 8.95
N PRO A 23 -13.63 2.12 9.05
CA PRO A 23 -14.00 3.12 8.06
C PRO A 23 -13.57 2.73 6.64
N GLY A 24 -14.49 2.91 5.68
CA GLY A 24 -14.26 2.49 4.29
C GLY A 24 -14.24 0.98 4.11
N TYR A 25 -15.07 0.23 4.84
CA TYR A 25 -15.26 -1.18 4.51
C TYR A 25 -15.79 -1.32 3.06
N GLY A 26 -15.05 -2.04 2.21
CA GLY A 26 -15.39 -2.25 0.80
C GLY A 26 -15.03 -1.11 -0.17
N VAL A 27 -14.44 0.00 0.30
CA VAL A 27 -13.98 1.13 -0.54
C VAL A 27 -12.78 1.84 0.09
N ALA A 28 -12.05 2.67 -0.66
CA ALA A 28 -10.98 3.48 -0.06
C ALA A 28 -11.55 4.41 1.04
N SER A 29 -10.85 4.51 2.16
CA SER A 29 -11.14 5.46 3.24
C SER A 29 -10.40 6.79 3.05
N VAL A 30 -10.71 7.79 3.88
CA VAL A 30 -9.98 9.07 3.90
C VAL A 30 -8.51 8.85 4.29
N ASP A 31 -8.24 7.91 5.18
CA ASP A 31 -6.86 7.59 5.60
C ASP A 31 -6.09 6.86 4.50
N ASP A 32 -6.76 6.00 3.73
CA ASP A 32 -6.18 5.38 2.53
C ASP A 32 -5.85 6.47 1.48
N LEU A 33 -6.71 7.49 1.33
CA LEU A 33 -6.42 8.64 0.46
C LEU A 33 -5.24 9.48 0.97
N ARG A 34 -5.15 9.74 2.28
CA ARG A 34 -4.02 10.45 2.88
C ARG A 34 -2.70 9.70 2.67
N PHE A 35 -2.72 8.38 2.83
CA PHE A 35 -1.58 7.52 2.53
C PHE A 35 -1.09 7.75 1.10
N GLU A 36 -1.98 7.61 0.11
CA GLU A 36 -1.60 7.76 -1.30
C GLU A 36 -1.11 9.17 -1.63
N ALA A 37 -1.68 10.21 -1.00
CA ALA A 37 -1.24 11.59 -1.16
C ALA A 37 0.16 11.85 -0.56
N ILE A 38 0.49 11.23 0.57
CA ILE A 38 1.83 11.31 1.18
C ILE A 38 2.83 10.48 0.36
N GLU A 39 2.43 9.30 -0.08
CA GLU A 39 3.27 8.43 -0.90
C GLU A 39 3.56 9.05 -2.28
N PHE A 40 2.69 9.92 -2.79
CA PHE A 40 2.94 10.72 -4.00
C PHE A 40 4.11 11.70 -3.86
N GLU A 41 4.17 12.42 -2.74
CA GLU A 41 5.30 13.28 -2.44
C GLU A 41 6.60 12.47 -2.29
N LYS A 42 6.54 11.37 -1.55
CA LYS A 42 7.68 10.44 -1.40
C LYS A 42 8.10 9.87 -2.76
N SER A 43 7.16 9.50 -3.62
CA SER A 43 7.41 8.90 -4.93
C SER A 43 8.11 9.85 -5.89
N ILE A 44 7.68 11.13 -5.94
CA ILE A 44 8.37 12.17 -6.73
C ILE A 44 9.80 12.36 -6.25
N ALA A 45 10.00 12.51 -4.93
CA ALA A 45 11.33 12.72 -4.37
C ALA A 45 12.25 11.52 -4.65
N ARG A 46 11.75 10.29 -4.45
CA ARG A 46 12.48 9.07 -4.75
C ARG A 46 12.77 8.94 -6.25
N TYR A 47 11.84 9.31 -7.13
CA TYR A 47 12.06 9.26 -8.58
C TYR A 47 13.21 10.18 -9.00
N ILE A 48 13.20 11.43 -8.54
CA ILE A 48 14.26 12.40 -8.82
C ILE A 48 15.58 11.91 -8.26
N HIS A 49 15.62 11.48 -7.00
CA HIS A 49 16.85 10.95 -6.40
C HIS A 49 17.47 9.81 -7.22
N ARG A 50 16.65 8.91 -7.77
CA ARG A 50 17.14 7.83 -8.64
C ARG A 50 17.71 8.33 -9.97
N LYS A 51 17.21 9.45 -10.49
CA LYS A 51 17.63 10.02 -11.79
C LYS A 51 18.78 11.01 -11.65
N SER A 52 18.83 11.79 -10.58
CA SER A 52 19.82 12.83 -10.33
C SER A 52 20.94 12.42 -9.38
N GLY A 53 20.73 11.37 -8.57
CA GLY A 53 21.60 10.98 -7.47
C GLY A 53 21.47 11.88 -6.22
N VAL A 54 20.62 12.91 -6.25
CA VAL A 54 20.47 13.89 -5.17
C VAL A 54 19.03 13.94 -4.69
N VAL A 55 18.83 13.83 -3.37
CA VAL A 55 17.51 13.95 -2.76
C VAL A 55 17.05 15.41 -2.86
N PRO A 56 15.93 15.71 -3.55
CA PRO A 56 15.45 17.07 -3.66
C PRO A 56 15.01 17.58 -2.28
N ARG A 57 15.31 18.86 -1.97
CA ARG A 57 15.01 19.49 -0.67
C ARG A 57 14.01 20.66 -0.81
N GLU A 58 13.68 21.03 -2.04
CA GLU A 58 12.77 22.12 -2.35
C GLU A 58 11.32 21.72 -2.09
N SER A 59 10.41 22.70 -2.09
CA SER A 59 8.97 22.42 -1.98
C SER A 59 8.48 21.53 -3.12
N LEU A 60 7.48 20.67 -2.86
CA LEU A 60 6.87 19.81 -3.87
C LEU A 60 6.43 20.58 -5.14
N GLY A 61 5.93 21.81 -4.97
CA GLY A 61 5.57 22.67 -6.10
C GLY A 61 6.76 23.06 -6.97
N HIS A 62 7.89 23.44 -6.37
CA HIS A 62 9.12 23.75 -7.10
C HIS A 62 9.66 22.49 -7.79
N ILE A 63 9.66 21.36 -7.09
CA ILE A 63 10.09 20.07 -7.62
C ILE A 63 9.31 19.72 -8.89
N ILE A 64 7.97 19.75 -8.84
CA ILE A 64 7.10 19.41 -9.98
C ILE A 64 7.26 20.39 -11.15
N GLN A 65 7.45 21.68 -10.88
CA GLN A 65 7.49 22.70 -11.93
C GLN A 65 8.86 22.84 -12.60
N LYS A 66 9.96 22.65 -11.86
CA LYS A 66 11.31 23.02 -12.30
C LYS A 66 12.27 21.85 -12.42
N ILE A 67 12.13 20.83 -11.57
CA ILE A 67 13.08 19.72 -11.49
C ILE A 67 12.56 18.51 -12.26
N LEU A 68 11.33 18.09 -11.97
CA LEU A 68 10.69 16.91 -12.55
C LEU A 68 10.68 16.92 -14.09
N PRO A 69 10.43 18.05 -14.80
CA PRO A 69 10.45 18.07 -16.26
C PRO A 69 11.79 17.68 -16.90
N ASN A 70 12.91 17.84 -16.18
CA ASN A 70 14.24 17.52 -16.69
C ASN A 70 14.53 16.02 -16.73
N TYR A 71 13.64 15.19 -16.18
CA TYR A 71 13.81 13.74 -16.09
C TYR A 71 12.63 13.00 -16.72
N PRO A 72 12.44 13.09 -18.05
CA PRO A 72 11.34 12.42 -18.74
C PRO A 72 11.36 10.91 -18.53
N MET A 73 10.18 10.37 -18.24
CA MET A 73 9.95 8.93 -18.16
C MET A 73 9.54 8.40 -19.53
N PHE A 74 10.15 7.30 -19.96
CA PHE A 74 9.95 6.68 -21.29
C PHE A 74 10.11 7.69 -22.44
N PRO A 75 11.35 8.13 -22.75
CA PRO A 75 11.61 9.05 -23.86
C PRO A 75 11.05 8.59 -25.21
N GLU A 76 10.82 7.28 -25.36
CA GLU A 76 10.23 6.65 -26.53
C GLU A 76 8.73 6.98 -26.71
N MET A 77 8.07 7.48 -25.66
CA MET A 77 6.65 7.84 -25.65
C MET A 77 6.46 9.30 -25.19
N PRO A 78 6.83 10.29 -26.02
CA PRO A 78 6.98 11.69 -25.61
C PRO A 78 5.67 12.37 -25.16
N GLU A 79 4.51 11.83 -25.54
CA GLU A 79 3.20 12.37 -25.16
C GLU A 79 2.79 12.02 -23.72
N HIS A 80 3.31 10.91 -23.17
CA HIS A 80 2.92 10.44 -21.84
C HIS A 80 3.46 11.34 -20.73
N TRP A 81 4.68 11.83 -20.88
CA TRP A 81 5.34 12.60 -19.82
C TRP A 81 4.71 13.99 -19.58
N PRO A 82 4.40 14.81 -20.61
CA PRO A 82 3.65 16.06 -20.43
C PRO A 82 2.29 15.86 -19.75
N ASN A 83 1.56 14.81 -20.12
CA ASN A 83 0.28 14.46 -19.49
C ASN A 83 0.45 14.14 -17.99
N PHE A 84 1.49 13.37 -17.65
CA PHE A 84 1.83 13.09 -16.26
C PHE A 84 2.21 14.36 -15.49
N LEU A 85 2.99 15.27 -16.09
CA LEU A 85 3.39 16.54 -15.45
C LEU A 85 2.18 17.45 -15.17
N ASP A 86 1.22 17.53 -16.09
CA ASP A 86 -0.02 18.28 -15.88
C ASP A 86 -0.84 17.67 -14.73
N GLU A 87 -0.98 16.35 -14.72
CA GLU A 87 -1.67 15.63 -13.67
C GLU A 87 -0.98 15.78 -12.31
N ALA A 88 0.35 15.74 -12.26
CA ALA A 88 1.11 15.95 -11.03
C ALA A 88 0.87 17.34 -10.42
N LYS A 89 0.70 18.38 -11.24
CA LYS A 89 0.33 19.72 -10.76
C LYS A 89 -1.05 19.74 -10.12
N LYS A 90 -2.03 19.06 -10.74
CA LYS A 90 -3.40 18.91 -10.19
C LYS A 90 -3.39 18.13 -8.87
N LEU A 91 -2.69 16.99 -8.85
CA LEU A 91 -2.54 16.15 -7.65
C LEU A 91 -1.86 16.89 -6.50
N LYS A 92 -0.87 17.74 -6.77
CA LYS A 92 -0.24 18.58 -5.74
C LYS A 92 -1.23 19.54 -5.06
N MET A 93 -2.19 20.09 -5.80
CA MET A 93 -3.26 20.91 -5.20
C MET A 93 -4.17 20.06 -4.31
N LEU A 94 -4.61 18.90 -4.83
CA LEU A 94 -5.45 17.96 -4.09
C LEU A 94 -4.75 17.42 -2.83
N ARG A 95 -3.44 17.17 -2.87
CA ARG A 95 -2.64 16.67 -1.74
C ARG A 95 -2.69 17.64 -0.57
N ASN A 96 -2.59 18.95 -0.83
CA ASN A 96 -2.66 19.96 0.22
C ASN A 96 -4.05 19.93 0.88
N ASN A 97 -5.10 19.86 0.07
CA ASN A 97 -6.47 19.79 0.57
C ASN A 97 -6.70 18.53 1.42
N VAL A 98 -6.25 17.36 0.95
CA VAL A 98 -6.36 16.06 1.65
C VAL A 98 -5.65 16.07 3.01
N ILE A 99 -4.43 16.61 3.08
CA ILE A 99 -3.62 16.62 4.30
C ILE A 99 -4.17 17.62 5.33
N HIS A 100 -4.66 18.76 4.86
CA HIS A 100 -5.30 19.75 5.73
C HIS A 100 -6.78 19.44 6.02
N SER A 101 -7.29 18.31 5.50
CA SER A 101 -8.70 17.89 5.65
C SER A 101 -9.70 18.93 5.16
N ASP A 102 -9.31 19.69 4.14
CA ASP A 102 -10.15 20.69 3.48
C ASP A 102 -10.82 20.04 2.27
N PHE A 103 -12.00 19.43 2.47
CA PHE A 103 -12.70 18.67 1.44
C PHE A 103 -13.69 19.50 0.61
N VAL A 104 -13.58 20.83 0.63
CA VAL A 104 -14.43 21.73 -0.16
C VAL A 104 -14.05 21.62 -1.64
N ASP A 105 -15.04 21.42 -2.51
CA ASP A 105 -14.90 21.31 -3.97
C ASP A 105 -13.92 20.22 -4.48
N ILE A 106 -13.64 19.19 -3.67
CA ILE A 106 -12.84 18.04 -4.10
C ILE A 106 -13.70 17.05 -4.91
N PRO A 107 -13.16 16.43 -5.99
CA PRO A 107 -13.81 15.30 -6.66
C PRO A 107 -14.14 14.14 -5.70
N PRO A 108 -14.99 13.18 -6.11
CA PRO A 108 -15.32 12.02 -5.28
C PRO A 108 -14.07 11.30 -4.76
N LEU A 109 -14.08 10.89 -3.47
CA LEU A 109 -12.93 10.27 -2.80
C LEU A 109 -12.32 9.11 -3.60
N ALA A 110 -13.16 8.24 -4.15
CA ALA A 110 -12.72 7.09 -4.94
C ALA A 110 -11.98 7.51 -6.23
N GLU A 111 -12.37 8.64 -6.84
CA GLU A 111 -11.68 9.19 -8.00
C GLU A 111 -10.30 9.73 -7.61
N VAL A 112 -10.25 10.55 -6.55
CA VAL A 112 -9.00 11.16 -6.09
C VAL A 112 -8.00 10.09 -5.64
N TYR A 113 -8.48 9.08 -4.91
CA TYR A 113 -7.68 7.92 -4.50
C TYR A 113 -7.05 7.22 -5.72
N LYS A 114 -7.85 6.91 -6.74
CA LYS A 114 -7.36 6.26 -7.98
C LYS A 114 -6.32 7.11 -8.71
N ARG A 115 -6.49 8.43 -8.75
CA ARG A 115 -5.54 9.34 -9.41
C ARG A 115 -4.19 9.37 -8.70
N PHE A 116 -4.17 9.43 -7.36
CA PHE A 116 -2.92 9.33 -6.60
C PHE A 116 -2.27 7.95 -6.76
N LYS A 117 -3.04 6.86 -6.59
CA LYS A 117 -2.56 5.47 -6.76
C LYS A 117 -1.89 5.30 -8.13
N LYS A 118 -2.55 5.73 -9.21
CA LYS A 118 -2.01 5.68 -10.58
C LYS A 118 -0.71 6.49 -10.74
N ALA A 119 -0.63 7.67 -10.13
CA ALA A 119 0.59 8.47 -10.18
C ALA A 119 1.76 7.81 -9.44
N ASN A 120 1.48 7.21 -8.28
CA ASN A 120 2.45 6.45 -7.49
C ASN A 120 2.96 5.23 -8.25
N GLU A 121 2.06 4.47 -8.87
CA GLU A 121 2.40 3.33 -9.73
C GLU A 121 3.27 3.75 -10.92
N THR A 122 2.94 4.87 -11.57
CA THR A 122 3.73 5.40 -12.70
C THR A 122 5.16 5.70 -12.28
N LEU A 123 5.36 6.33 -11.11
CA LEU A 123 6.68 6.68 -10.59
C LEU A 123 7.42 5.52 -9.91
N ARG A 124 6.77 4.38 -9.75
CA ARG A 124 7.34 3.24 -9.04
C ARG A 124 8.49 2.64 -9.87
N PRO A 125 9.68 2.46 -9.29
CA PRO A 125 10.75 1.75 -9.98
C PRO A 125 10.41 0.26 -10.05
N PHE A 126 10.79 -0.38 -11.15
CA PHE A 126 10.91 -1.84 -11.17
C PHE A 126 12.05 -2.23 -10.21
N ARG A 127 11.76 -3.00 -9.17
CA ARG A 127 12.73 -3.47 -8.19
C ARG A 127 12.49 -4.94 -7.89
N VAL A 128 13.57 -5.67 -7.72
CA VAL A 128 13.55 -7.00 -7.11
C VAL A 128 13.44 -6.80 -5.59
N CYS A 129 12.47 -7.46 -4.96
CA CYS A 129 12.23 -7.34 -3.52
C CYS A 129 13.46 -7.81 -2.72
N SER A 130 13.88 -6.99 -1.75
CA SER A 130 15.00 -7.28 -0.84
C SER A 130 14.57 -7.55 0.60
N ALA A 131 13.27 -7.48 0.90
CA ALA A 131 12.76 -7.72 2.25
C ALA A 131 13.10 -9.14 2.72
N GLY A 132 13.53 -9.24 3.97
CA GLY A 132 13.86 -10.52 4.59
C GLY A 132 12.60 -11.36 4.86
N LEU A 133 12.67 -12.66 4.59
CA LEU A 133 11.57 -13.60 4.84
C LEU A 133 11.54 -14.12 6.29
N SER A 134 12.36 -13.58 7.19
CA SER A 134 12.55 -14.10 8.56
C SER A 134 11.28 -14.07 9.42
N ARG A 135 10.35 -13.15 9.13
CA ARG A 135 9.05 -13.06 9.80
C ARG A 135 8.07 -14.15 9.38
N PHE A 136 8.28 -14.74 8.19
CA PHE A 136 7.42 -15.78 7.61
C PHE A 136 8.03 -17.14 7.88
N THR A 137 7.48 -17.85 8.87
CA THR A 137 8.01 -19.11 9.35
C THR A 137 6.95 -20.20 9.34
N TYR A 138 7.34 -21.44 9.63
CA TYR A 138 6.44 -22.59 9.72
C TYR A 138 5.51 -22.72 8.50
N ILE A 139 6.13 -22.88 7.32
CA ILE A 139 5.43 -22.96 6.04
C ILE A 139 5.23 -24.43 5.69
N GLN A 140 3.99 -24.90 5.73
CA GLN A 140 3.67 -26.30 5.45
C GLN A 140 2.29 -26.44 4.82
N TRP A 141 2.19 -27.21 3.73
CA TRP A 141 0.91 -27.63 3.17
C TRP A 141 0.33 -28.83 3.93
N ARG A 142 -0.97 -28.79 4.18
CA ARG A 142 -1.81 -29.92 4.61
C ARG A 142 -3.02 -29.97 3.68
N ASP A 143 -3.00 -30.90 2.74
CA ASP A 143 -3.95 -30.93 1.63
C ASP A 143 -4.01 -29.54 0.96
N ASP A 144 -5.19 -28.96 0.78
CA ASP A 144 -5.37 -27.62 0.18
C ASP A 144 -5.30 -26.46 1.19
N THR A 145 -4.72 -26.69 2.37
CA THR A 145 -4.55 -25.68 3.41
C THR A 145 -3.06 -25.41 3.67
N LEU A 146 -2.65 -24.15 3.51
CA LEU A 146 -1.33 -23.67 3.89
C LEU A 146 -1.34 -23.26 5.36
N LEU A 147 -0.44 -23.86 6.13
CA LEU A 147 -0.05 -23.38 7.44
C LEU A 147 1.11 -22.41 7.26
N LEU A 148 0.95 -21.21 7.80
CA LEU A 148 1.95 -20.14 7.78
C LEU A 148 1.97 -19.47 9.16
N LYS A 149 3.16 -19.16 9.67
CA LYS A 149 3.33 -18.29 10.83
C LYS A 149 3.89 -16.95 10.37
N ILE A 150 3.22 -15.86 10.72
CA ILE A 150 3.72 -14.49 10.54
C ILE A 150 3.97 -13.96 11.94
N ASP A 151 5.23 -13.66 12.25
CA ASP A 151 5.70 -13.36 13.60
C ASP A 151 5.34 -14.48 14.59
N GLU A 152 4.46 -14.20 15.56
CA GLU A 152 3.98 -15.15 16.57
C GLU A 152 2.62 -15.77 16.25
N SER A 153 1.89 -15.23 15.27
CA SER A 153 0.54 -15.65 14.93
C SER A 153 0.54 -16.73 13.84
N ARG A 154 -0.34 -17.72 14.00
CA ARG A 154 -0.52 -18.82 13.05
C ARG A 154 -1.73 -18.56 12.17
N TYR A 155 -1.57 -18.85 10.89
CA TYR A 155 -2.58 -18.68 9.86
C TYR A 155 -2.80 -19.99 9.14
N GLU A 156 -4.07 -20.38 9.03
CA GLU A 156 -4.50 -21.56 8.27
C GLU A 156 -5.34 -21.05 7.09
N LEU A 157 -4.73 -21.07 5.91
CA LEU A 157 -5.28 -20.44 4.71
C LEU A 157 -5.51 -21.48 3.63
N LYS A 158 -6.75 -21.60 3.16
CA LYS A 158 -7.05 -22.39 1.96
C LYS A 158 -6.53 -21.68 0.73
N VAL A 159 -6.41 -22.41 -0.38
CA VAL A 159 -6.04 -21.87 -1.70
C VAL A 159 -6.78 -20.56 -2.04
N ASP A 160 -8.10 -20.51 -1.86
CA ASP A 160 -8.88 -19.31 -2.18
C ASP A 160 -8.60 -18.14 -1.21
N ASP A 161 -8.33 -18.44 0.07
CA ASP A 161 -7.92 -17.45 1.06
C ASP A 161 -6.56 -16.83 0.67
N ILE A 162 -5.63 -17.66 0.18
CA ILE A 162 -4.30 -17.21 -0.27
C ILE A 162 -4.44 -16.30 -1.49
N LYS A 163 -5.32 -16.61 -2.43
CA LYS A 163 -5.58 -15.75 -3.60
C LYS A 163 -6.10 -14.39 -3.16
N ASN A 164 -7.10 -14.34 -2.28
CA ASN A 164 -7.61 -13.09 -1.73
C ASN A 164 -6.49 -12.29 -1.02
N LEU A 165 -5.60 -12.98 -0.30
CA LEU A 165 -4.49 -12.34 0.39
C LEU A 165 -3.51 -11.73 -0.60
N MET A 166 -3.12 -12.48 -1.64
CA MET A 166 -2.20 -12.01 -2.67
C MET A 166 -2.74 -10.76 -3.38
N MET A 167 -4.05 -10.69 -3.62
CA MET A 167 -4.67 -9.50 -4.24
C MET A 167 -4.54 -8.25 -3.38
N GLU A 168 -4.70 -8.38 -2.07
CA GLU A 168 -4.53 -7.28 -1.12
C GLU A 168 -3.05 -6.95 -0.87
N LEU A 169 -2.15 -7.94 -0.96
CA LEU A 169 -0.70 -7.71 -0.85
C LEU A 169 -0.15 -6.94 -2.06
N HIS A 170 -0.63 -7.27 -3.26
CA HIS A 170 -0.10 -6.69 -4.49
C HIS A 170 -0.51 -5.21 -4.63
N PRO A 171 0.46 -4.28 -4.75
CA PRO A 171 0.17 -2.85 -4.71
C PRO A 171 -0.81 -2.35 -5.78
N ALA A 172 -0.81 -2.96 -6.97
CA ALA A 172 -1.67 -2.49 -8.06
C ALA A 172 -3.13 -2.96 -7.92
N SER A 173 -3.36 -4.10 -7.28
CA SER A 173 -4.71 -4.68 -7.13
C SER A 173 -5.35 -4.38 -5.78
N ARG A 174 -4.54 -3.97 -4.79
CA ARG A 174 -5.03 -3.64 -3.45
C ARG A 174 -6.18 -2.65 -3.48
N GLY A 175 -7.26 -2.95 -2.78
CA GLY A 175 -8.45 -2.10 -2.69
C GLY A 175 -9.38 -2.18 -3.91
N ASP A 176 -8.99 -2.88 -4.97
CA ASP A 176 -9.91 -3.24 -6.04
C ASP A 176 -10.63 -4.52 -5.58
N VAL A 177 -11.83 -4.35 -5.02
CA VAL A 177 -12.59 -5.44 -4.38
C VAL A 177 -12.93 -6.54 -5.39
N TYR A 178 -12.25 -7.69 -5.28
CA TYR A 178 -12.58 -8.91 -5.99
C TYR A 178 -12.60 -10.09 -5.01
N PHE A 179 -13.52 -10.07 -4.03
CA PHE A 179 -13.78 -11.26 -3.25
C PHE A 179 -14.24 -12.39 -4.18
N LEU A 180 -13.40 -13.41 -4.37
CA LEU A 180 -13.74 -14.55 -5.21
C LEU A 180 -14.55 -15.58 -4.40
N ARG A 181 -13.94 -16.10 -3.33
CA ARG A 181 -14.49 -17.07 -2.36
C ARG A 181 -13.50 -17.21 -1.19
N GLY A 182 -13.91 -17.86 -0.10
CA GLY A 182 -13.03 -18.14 1.04
C GLY A 182 -13.14 -17.09 2.14
N LYS A 183 -12.08 -16.92 2.93
CA LYS A 183 -11.96 -15.90 3.97
C LYS A 183 -11.91 -14.52 3.35
N LEU A 184 -12.63 -13.59 3.97
CA LEU A 184 -12.55 -12.19 3.60
C LEU A 184 -11.22 -11.58 4.11
N ILE A 185 -10.56 -10.84 3.23
CA ILE A 185 -9.28 -10.20 3.51
C ILE A 185 -9.35 -8.73 3.11
N VAL A 186 -8.91 -7.86 4.00
CA VAL A 186 -8.93 -6.40 3.82
C VAL A 186 -7.62 -5.83 4.31
N SER A 187 -7.03 -4.92 3.53
CA SER A 187 -5.90 -4.10 3.97
C SER A 187 -6.35 -2.68 4.33
N LYS A 188 -5.75 -2.12 5.38
CA LYS A 188 -5.98 -0.73 5.81
C LYS A 188 -4.69 -0.09 6.29
N VAL A 189 -4.55 1.20 6.02
CA VAL A 189 -3.45 1.98 6.59
C VAL A 189 -3.90 2.58 7.92
N LEU A 190 -3.45 1.98 9.02
CA LEU A 190 -3.74 2.44 10.38
C LEU A 190 -2.54 3.11 11.05
N ASP A 191 -1.36 3.02 10.44
CA ASP A 191 -0.13 3.61 10.92
C ASP A 191 -0.14 5.14 10.72
N TYR A 192 0.21 5.87 11.77
CA TYR A 192 0.30 7.34 11.75
C TYR A 192 1.41 7.85 10.82
N HIS A 193 2.48 7.06 10.65
CA HIS A 193 3.59 7.42 9.77
C HIS A 193 3.33 7.07 8.30
N TYR A 194 2.22 6.39 8.00
CA TYR A 194 1.86 5.96 6.65
C TYR A 194 3.00 5.13 6.03
N GLU A 195 3.59 4.22 6.81
CA GLU A 195 4.67 3.33 6.38
C GLU A 195 4.24 1.87 6.32
N LYS A 196 3.29 1.49 7.18
CA LYS A 196 2.79 0.12 7.27
C LYS A 196 1.34 0.00 6.86
N ILE A 197 1.02 -1.16 6.28
CA ILE A 197 -0.33 -1.60 5.97
C ILE A 197 -0.70 -2.72 6.93
N THR A 198 -1.84 -2.58 7.59
CA THR A 198 -2.42 -3.61 8.44
C THR A 198 -3.33 -4.50 7.59
N TYR A 199 -3.08 -5.81 7.61
CA TYR A 199 -3.86 -6.82 6.92
C TYR A 199 -4.78 -7.53 7.92
N PHE A 200 -6.05 -7.59 7.57
CA PHE A 200 -7.08 -8.29 8.32
C PHE A 200 -7.50 -9.52 7.53
N ILE A 201 -7.37 -10.69 8.14
CA ILE A 201 -7.90 -11.95 7.61
C ILE A 201 -9.02 -12.39 8.55
N GLU A 202 -10.16 -12.76 7.97
CA GLU A 202 -11.28 -13.28 8.76
C GLU A 202 -10.85 -14.41 9.71
N ASN A 203 -11.27 -14.29 10.98
CA ASN A 203 -10.96 -15.21 12.08
C ASN A 203 -9.47 -15.37 12.41
N HIS A 204 -8.63 -14.37 12.12
CA HIS A 204 -7.24 -14.35 12.56
C HIS A 204 -6.85 -12.98 13.14
N ASP A 205 -5.74 -12.98 13.88
CA ASP A 205 -5.12 -11.75 14.32
C ASP A 205 -4.61 -10.93 13.12
N PRO A 206 -4.72 -9.59 13.16
CA PRO A 206 -4.15 -8.75 12.12
C PRO A 206 -2.63 -8.71 12.20
N PHE A 207 -1.98 -8.47 11.06
CA PHE A 207 -0.54 -8.28 10.98
C PHE A 207 -0.19 -7.07 10.13
N GLU A 208 0.99 -6.50 10.36
CA GLU A 208 1.46 -5.30 9.67
C GLU A 208 2.67 -5.61 8.82
N LEU A 209 2.63 -5.16 7.57
CA LEU A 209 3.75 -5.22 6.63
C LEU A 209 3.99 -3.85 6.01
N ASP A 210 5.25 -3.52 5.75
CA ASP A 210 5.57 -2.47 4.80
C ASP A 210 5.35 -2.93 3.35
N ILE A 211 5.61 -2.05 2.38
CA ILE A 211 5.45 -2.34 0.97
C ILE A 211 6.35 -3.49 0.49
N GLU A 212 7.62 -3.53 0.91
CA GLU A 212 8.58 -4.54 0.44
C GLU A 212 8.26 -5.91 1.05
N GLU A 213 7.90 -5.94 2.33
CA GLU A 213 7.42 -7.12 3.04
C GLU A 213 6.13 -7.66 2.40
N SER A 214 5.21 -6.78 2.00
CA SER A 214 3.98 -7.17 1.30
C SER A 214 4.28 -7.89 -0.02
N MET A 215 5.18 -7.34 -0.82
CA MET A 215 5.60 -7.94 -2.10
C MET A 215 6.38 -9.24 -1.90
N ALA A 216 7.20 -9.33 -0.85
CA ALA A 216 7.94 -10.54 -0.52
C ALA A 216 7.00 -11.69 -0.11
N LEU A 217 5.98 -11.39 0.71
CA LEU A 217 4.95 -12.36 1.07
C LEU A 217 4.16 -12.81 -0.16
N GLU A 218 3.74 -11.88 -1.02
CA GLU A 218 3.03 -12.19 -2.26
C GLU A 218 3.83 -13.14 -3.16
N GLY A 219 5.10 -12.81 -3.42
CA GLY A 219 5.98 -13.64 -4.24
C GLY A 219 6.23 -15.03 -3.65
N MET A 220 6.38 -15.12 -2.32
CA MET A 220 6.51 -16.39 -1.61
C MET A 220 5.23 -17.23 -1.74
N LEU A 221 4.05 -16.64 -1.53
CA LEU A 221 2.77 -17.31 -1.66
C LEU A 221 2.52 -17.80 -3.10
N GLY A 222 2.84 -16.98 -4.10
CA GLY A 222 2.76 -17.37 -5.51
C GLY A 222 3.64 -18.58 -5.84
N SER A 223 4.88 -18.59 -5.32
CA SER A 223 5.80 -19.73 -5.47
C SER A 223 5.27 -21.00 -4.77
N LEU A 224 4.73 -20.86 -3.56
CA LEU A 224 4.15 -21.98 -2.79
C LEU A 224 2.92 -22.57 -3.47
N LEU A 225 2.01 -21.73 -3.98
CA LEU A 225 0.84 -22.17 -4.74
C LEU A 225 1.27 -22.88 -6.03
N GLY A 226 2.23 -22.31 -6.76
CA GLY A 226 2.79 -22.96 -7.94
C GLY A 226 3.30 -24.36 -7.62
N ARG A 227 4.15 -24.50 -6.60
CA ARG A 227 4.65 -25.81 -6.17
C ARG A 227 3.52 -26.77 -5.80
N HIS A 228 2.53 -26.32 -5.01
CA HIS A 228 1.41 -27.15 -4.59
C HIS A 228 0.68 -27.75 -5.78
N PHE A 229 0.29 -26.92 -6.76
CA PHE A 229 -0.45 -27.38 -7.94
C PHE A 229 0.36 -28.25 -8.90
N TYR A 230 1.68 -28.07 -8.98
CA TYR A 230 2.54 -28.85 -9.89
C TYR A 230 3.19 -30.08 -9.21
N SER A 231 2.98 -30.26 -7.90
CA SER A 231 3.50 -31.41 -7.13
C SER A 231 2.46 -32.51 -6.86
N GLN A 232 1.19 -32.25 -7.22
CA GLN A 232 0.09 -33.21 -7.21
C GLN A 232 0.01 -33.93 -8.57
#